data_AF-A0A0M2TZJ6-F1
#
_entry.id   AF-A0A0M2TZJ6-F1
#
_cell.length_a   1.000
_cell.length_b   1.000
_cell.length_c   1.000
_cell.angle_alpha   90.00
_cell.angle_beta   90.00
_cell.angle_gamma   90.00
#
_symmetry.space_group_name_H-M   'P 1'
#
loop_
_entity.id
_entity.type
_entity.pdbx_description
1 polymer ?
#
loop_
_entity_poly.entity_id
_entity_poly.type
_entity_poly.pdbx_seq_one_letter_code
_entity_poly.pdbx_strand_id
1 'polypeptide(L)'
;MENSIFGTLALIMAVAFLVETLVEAVFGRIIDHVPALQPYKWALVYVAVAAGIVGAFIYQFDLLYLLGVFVDSPVGITPFGLAVTGVAIGMGASYIHQFITRFFPKKDPELNEHDVRSYG
;
A
#
# COMPACT_ATOMS: atom_id res chain seq x y z
N MET A 1 -18.26 12.15 13.91
CA MET A 1 -17.12 11.23 14.15
C MET A 1 -16.86 10.33 12.95
N GLU A 2 -17.88 9.75 12.32
CA GLU A 2 -17.68 8.92 11.11
C GLU A 2 -17.01 9.67 9.96
N ASN A 3 -17.49 10.89 9.62
CA ASN A 3 -16.88 11.70 8.55
C ASN A 3 -15.39 11.99 8.78
N SER A 4 -14.94 12.12 10.03
CA SER A 4 -13.51 12.31 10.35
C SER A 4 -12.69 11.03 10.22
N ILE A 5 -13.28 9.86 10.48
CA ILE A 5 -12.59 8.56 10.30
C ILE A 5 -12.32 8.33 8.81
N PHE A 6 -13.35 8.45 7.96
CA PHE A 6 -13.17 8.30 6.52
C PHE A 6 -12.22 9.33 5.92
N GLY A 7 -12.26 10.59 6.38
CA GLY A 7 -11.29 11.60 5.99
C GLY A 7 -9.85 11.24 6.37
N THR A 8 -9.65 10.67 7.55
CA THR A 8 -8.31 10.24 8.01
C THR A 8 -7.82 9.02 7.22
N LEU A 9 -8.70 8.05 6.93
CA LEU A 9 -8.37 6.90 6.09
C LEU A 9 -7.99 7.32 4.66
N ALA A 10 -8.73 8.28 4.08
CA ALA A 10 -8.41 8.83 2.77
C ALA A 10 -7.04 9.54 2.77
N LEU A 11 -6.73 10.30 3.82
CA LEU A 11 -5.43 10.92 3.99
C LEU A 11 -4.30 9.88 4.13
N ILE A 12 -4.49 8.84 4.95
CA ILE A 12 -3.52 7.75 5.12
C ILE A 12 -3.26 7.06 3.77
N MET A 13 -4.31 6.79 2.99
CA MET A 13 -4.18 6.19 1.66
C MET A 13 -3.42 7.11 0.69
N ALA A 14 -3.72 8.41 0.67
CA ALA A 14 -3.00 9.37 -0.14
C ALA A 14 -1.51 9.45 0.24
N VAL A 15 -1.22 9.42 1.55
CA VAL A 15 0.16 9.39 2.06
C VAL A 15 0.87 8.10 1.68
N ALA A 16 0.20 6.94 1.76
CA ALA A 16 0.76 5.66 1.32
C ALA A 16 1.19 5.70 -0.16
N PHE A 17 0.31 6.19 -1.03
CA PHE A 17 0.61 6.38 -2.44
C PHE A 17 1.78 7.35 -2.68
N LEU A 18 1.79 8.48 -1.96
CA LEU A 18 2.85 9.49 -2.09
C LEU A 18 4.21 8.96 -1.62
N VAL A 19 4.27 8.25 -0.50
CA VAL A 19 5.51 7.67 0.03
C VAL A 19 6.12 6.72 -0.98
N GLU A 20 5.33 5.81 -1.54
CA GLU A 20 5.81 4.85 -2.55
C GLU A 20 6.25 5.55 -3.83
N THR A 21 5.44 6.49 -4.34
CA THR A 21 5.77 7.24 -5.56
C THR A 21 7.06 8.04 -5.41
N LEU A 22 7.27 8.69 -4.26
CA LEU A 22 8.48 9.48 -3.99
C LEU A 22 9.71 8.59 -3.85
N VAL A 23 9.59 7.46 -3.14
CA VAL A 23 10.72 6.52 -3.00
C VAL A 23 11.13 5.93 -4.36
N GLU A 24 10.18 5.53 -5.19
CA GLU A 24 10.48 5.05 -6.55
C GLU A 24 11.06 6.16 -7.44
N ALA A 25 10.51 7.38 -7.36
CA ALA A 25 10.97 8.51 -8.17
C ALA A 25 12.41 8.94 -7.80
N VAL A 26 12.75 8.91 -6.52
CA VAL A 26 14.07 9.33 -6.03
C VAL A 26 15.08 8.21 -6.16
N PHE A 27 14.77 7.00 -5.69
CA PHE A 27 15.74 5.91 -5.61
C PHE A 27 15.59 4.89 -6.74
N GLY A 28 14.37 4.53 -7.13
CA GLY A 28 14.12 3.60 -8.24
C GLY A 28 14.74 4.09 -9.55
N ARG A 29 14.55 5.36 -9.89
CA ARG A 29 15.19 5.97 -11.09
C ARG A 29 16.71 5.94 -11.03
N ILE A 30 17.33 6.10 -9.86
CA ILE A 30 18.79 6.00 -9.71
C ILE A 30 19.25 4.57 -9.99
N ILE A 31 18.55 3.58 -9.42
CA ILE A 31 18.85 2.16 -9.65
C ILE A 31 18.72 1.79 -11.13
N ASP A 32 17.74 2.35 -11.83
CA ASP A 32 17.53 2.13 -13.27
C ASP A 32 18.67 2.65 -14.15
N HIS A 33 19.40 3.68 -13.71
CA HIS A 33 20.57 4.20 -14.43
C HIS A 33 21.89 3.51 -14.05
N VAL A 34 21.91 2.74 -12.95
CA VAL A 34 23.13 2.10 -12.43
C VAL A 34 22.95 0.58 -12.42
N PRO A 35 23.46 -0.14 -13.45
CA PRO A 35 23.27 -1.59 -13.58
C PRO A 35 23.72 -2.41 -12.36
N ALA A 36 24.74 -1.95 -11.63
CA ALA A 36 25.24 -2.60 -10.43
C ALA A 36 24.24 -2.57 -9.24
N LEU A 37 23.29 -1.64 -9.24
CA LEU A 37 22.30 -1.49 -8.17
C LEU A 37 21.01 -2.27 -8.44
N GLN A 38 20.80 -2.75 -9.66
CA GLN A 38 19.61 -3.51 -10.06
C GLN A 38 19.26 -4.69 -9.12
N PRO A 39 20.24 -5.49 -8.62
CA PRO A 39 19.95 -6.57 -7.70
C PRO A 39 19.38 -6.12 -6.34
N TYR A 40 19.47 -4.83 -6.02
CA TYR A 40 19.00 -4.26 -4.76
C TYR A 40 17.68 -3.48 -4.89
N LYS A 41 17.01 -3.53 -6.05
CA LYS A 41 15.73 -2.82 -6.25
C LYS A 41 14.66 -3.25 -5.24
N TRP A 42 14.71 -4.50 -4.77
CA TRP A 42 13.85 -5.00 -3.69
C TRP A 42 14.02 -4.20 -2.37
N ALA A 43 15.18 -3.58 -2.14
CA ALA A 43 15.45 -2.81 -0.93
C ALA A 43 14.60 -1.53 -0.83
N LEU A 44 14.08 -1.03 -1.95
CA LEU A 44 13.22 0.17 -2.00
C LEU A 44 11.98 0.04 -1.12
N VAL A 45 11.44 -1.18 -0.96
CA VAL A 45 10.29 -1.42 -0.09
C VAL A 45 10.63 -1.09 1.37
N TYR A 46 11.85 -1.35 1.83
CA TYR A 46 12.26 -1.05 3.20
C TYR A 46 12.47 0.45 3.40
N VAL A 47 12.91 1.16 2.36
CA VAL A 47 13.01 2.63 2.37
C VAL A 47 11.61 3.25 2.46
N ALA A 48 10.65 2.74 1.69
CA ALA A 48 9.25 3.17 1.76
C ALA A 48 8.61 2.84 3.13
N VAL A 49 8.87 1.65 3.69
CA VAL A 49 8.42 1.28 5.03
C VAL A 49 9.04 2.19 6.10
N ALA A 50 10.34 2.48 6.03
CA ALA A 50 10.98 3.38 6.98
C ALA A 50 10.38 4.79 6.91
N ALA A 51 10.17 5.32 5.71
CA ALA A 51 9.51 6.61 5.50
C ALA A 51 8.06 6.60 6.01
N GLY A 52 7.32 5.51 5.77
CA GLY A 52 5.96 5.30 6.26
C GLY A 52 5.88 5.28 7.79
N ILE A 53 6.79 4.56 8.46
CA ILE A 53 6.89 4.53 9.94
C ILE A 53 7.18 5.93 10.48
N VAL A 54 8.21 6.62 9.97
CA VAL A 54 8.53 7.97 10.43
C VAL A 54 7.34 8.92 10.22
N GLY A 55 6.69 8.86 9.06
CA GLY A 55 5.49 9.63 8.76
C GLY A 55 4.35 9.34 9.74
N ALA A 56 4.05 8.06 10.00
CA ALA A 56 3.00 7.68 10.94
C ALA A 56 3.26 8.21 12.35
N PHE A 57 4.51 8.20 12.82
CA PHE A 57 4.89 8.77 14.12
C PHE A 57 4.76 10.30 14.15
N ILE A 58 5.16 11.01 13.09
CA ILE A 58 5.04 12.48 13.02
C ILE A 58 3.58 12.92 13.04
N TYR A 59 2.74 12.27 12.24
CA TYR A 59 1.33 12.64 12.08
C TYR A 59 0.38 11.91 13.04
N GLN A 60 0.91 11.04 13.91
CA GLN A 60 0.15 10.21 14.84
C GLN A 60 -0.93 9.37 14.13
N PHE A 61 -0.61 8.84 12.95
CA PHE A 61 -1.51 7.95 12.22
C PHE A 61 -1.49 6.57 12.85
N ASP A 62 -2.59 6.21 13.51
CA ASP A 62 -2.80 4.89 14.11
C ASP A 62 -4.10 4.27 13.56
N LEU A 63 -3.97 3.35 12.60
CA LEU A 63 -5.06 2.58 12.02
C LEU A 63 -5.73 1.66 13.05
N LEU A 64 -5.01 1.16 14.06
CA LEU A 64 -5.60 0.31 15.09
C LEU A 64 -6.49 1.14 16.03
N TYR A 65 -6.05 2.35 16.36
CA TYR A 65 -6.88 3.34 17.05
C TYR A 65 -8.16 3.62 16.24
N LEU A 66 -8.03 3.97 14.96
CA LEU A 66 -9.19 4.26 14.10
C LEU A 66 -10.14 3.08 13.98
N LEU A 67 -9.60 1.86 13.84
CA LEU A 67 -10.38 0.64 13.80
C LEU A 67 -11.10 0.39 15.13
N GLY A 68 -10.40 0.57 16.25
CA GLY A 68 -10.99 0.45 17.59
C GLY A 68 -12.14 1.42 17.82
N VAL A 69 -11.99 2.68 17.38
CA VAL A 69 -13.08 3.66 17.40
C VAL A 69 -14.24 3.24 16.49
N PHE A 70 -13.97 2.69 15.32
CA PHE A 70 -15.01 2.26 14.37
C PHE A 70 -15.82 1.05 14.87
N VAL A 71 -15.21 0.13 15.62
CA VAL A 71 -15.85 -1.08 16.14
C VAL A 71 -16.33 -0.95 17.60
N ASP A 72 -16.43 0.28 18.11
CA ASP A 72 -16.81 0.59 19.50
C ASP A 72 -15.96 -0.15 20.57
N SER A 73 -14.70 -0.45 20.24
CA SER A 73 -13.69 -1.05 21.14
C SER A 73 -12.44 -0.17 21.14
N PRO A 74 -12.52 1.04 21.73
CA PRO A 74 -11.46 2.03 21.62
C PRO A 74 -10.19 1.54 22.31
N VAL A 75 -9.15 1.32 21.51
CA VAL A 75 -7.78 1.20 22.00
C VAL A 75 -7.12 2.57 21.92
N GLY A 76 -6.18 2.88 22.82
CA GLY A 76 -5.43 4.14 22.74
C GLY A 76 -4.50 4.17 21.52
N ILE A 77 -4.00 5.36 21.16
CA ILE A 77 -2.89 5.48 20.22
C ILE A 77 -1.66 4.82 20.87
N THR A 78 -1.03 3.91 20.16
CA THR A 78 0.14 3.18 20.68
C THR A 78 1.31 3.25 19.72
N PRO A 79 2.56 3.25 20.20
CA PRO A 79 3.74 3.12 19.33
C PRO A 79 3.65 1.89 18.40
N PHE A 80 3.00 0.82 18.87
CA PHE A 80 2.73 -0.37 18.07
C PHE A 80 1.76 -0.07 16.92
N GLY A 81 0.62 0.56 17.19
CA GLY A 81 -0.36 0.95 16.16
C GLY A 81 0.22 1.94 15.15
N LEU A 82 1.05 2.90 15.60
CA LEU A 82 1.80 3.81 14.73
C LEU A 82 2.79 3.06 13.82
N ALA A 83 3.55 2.10 14.36
CA ALA A 83 4.50 1.31 13.58
C ALA A 83 3.79 0.43 12.54
N VAL A 84 2.72 -0.27 12.93
CA VAL A 84 1.89 -1.08 12.01
C VAL A 84 1.30 -0.23 10.90
N THR A 85 0.79 0.95 11.25
CA THR A 85 0.25 1.91 10.28
C THR A 85 1.32 2.38 9.31
N GLY A 86 2.51 2.71 9.79
CA GLY A 86 3.63 3.11 8.97
C GLY A 86 4.10 2.04 7.99
N VAL A 87 4.12 0.77 8.43
CA VAL A 87 4.38 -0.38 7.54
C VAL A 87 3.30 -0.45 6.46
N ALA A 88 2.02 -0.34 6.84
CA ALA A 88 0.91 -0.35 5.88
C ALA A 88 1.00 0.79 4.86
N ILE A 89 1.40 2.00 5.30
CA ILE A 89 1.67 3.15 4.42
C ILE A 89 2.79 2.82 3.42
N GLY A 90 3.94 2.33 3.90
CA GLY A 90 5.09 2.03 3.05
C GLY A 90 4.90 0.86 2.09
N MET A 91 3.91 -0.01 2.34
CA MET A 91 3.53 -1.12 1.47
C MET A 91 2.31 -0.82 0.57
N GLY A 92 1.76 0.40 0.63
CA GLY A 92 0.41 0.72 0.19
C GLY A 92 0.04 0.28 -1.23
N ALA A 93 0.78 0.68 -2.26
CA ALA A 93 0.45 0.32 -3.64
C ALA A 93 0.82 -1.12 -3.98
N SER A 94 1.79 -1.73 -3.28
CA SER A 94 2.02 -3.18 -3.36
C SER A 94 0.79 -3.98 -2.90
N TYR A 95 0.13 -3.56 -1.81
CA TYR A 95 -1.12 -4.19 -1.36
C TYR A 95 -2.30 -3.91 -2.30
N ILE A 96 -2.43 -2.68 -2.79
CA ILE A 96 -3.49 -2.32 -3.76
C ILE A 96 -3.31 -3.13 -5.06
N HIS A 97 -2.08 -3.24 -5.58
CA HIS A 97 -1.79 -4.02 -6.79
C HIS A 97 -2.13 -5.51 -6.60
N GLN A 98 -1.78 -6.09 -5.45
CA GLN A 98 -2.14 -7.47 -5.11
C GLN A 98 -3.66 -7.66 -4.96
N PHE A 99 -4.34 -6.70 -4.34
CA PHE A 99 -5.80 -6.73 -4.21
C PHE A 99 -6.48 -6.71 -5.59
N ILE A 100 -6.09 -5.77 -6.46
CA ILE A 100 -6.66 -5.64 -7.81
C ILE A 100 -6.40 -6.91 -8.62
N THR A 101 -5.17 -7.44 -8.63
CA THR A 101 -4.84 -8.65 -9.40
C THR A 101 -5.58 -9.89 -8.90
N ARG A 102 -5.83 -9.99 -7.59
CA ARG A 102 -6.54 -11.14 -6.99
C ARG A 102 -8.05 -11.10 -7.21
N PHE A 103 -8.67 -9.93 -7.13
CA PHE A 103 -10.13 -9.79 -7.24
C PHE A 103 -10.62 -9.43 -8.65
N PHE A 104 -9.72 -8.92 -9.50
CA PHE A 104 -9.99 -8.58 -10.90
C PHE A 104 -8.93 -9.19 -11.83
N PRO A 105 -8.82 -10.54 -11.89
CA PRO A 105 -7.89 -11.20 -12.79
C PRO A 105 -8.17 -10.80 -14.25
N LYS A 106 -7.11 -10.61 -15.04
CA LYS A 106 -7.27 -10.36 -16.49
C LYS A 106 -8.04 -11.54 -17.10
N LYS A 107 -9.09 -11.24 -17.87
CA LYS A 107 -9.88 -12.24 -18.59
C LYS A 107 -8.93 -12.98 -19.56
N ASP A 108 -8.81 -14.29 -19.41
CA ASP A 108 -7.98 -15.11 -20.29
C ASP A 108 -8.56 -15.10 -21.71
N PRO A 109 -7.82 -14.64 -22.73
CA PRO A 109 -8.32 -14.62 -24.11
C PRO A 109 -8.55 -16.04 -24.67
N GLU A 110 -7.77 -17.02 -24.21
CA GLU A 110 -7.76 -18.39 -24.76
C GLU A 110 -9.00 -19.22 -24.39
N LEU A 111 -9.72 -18.86 -23.32
CA LEU A 111 -10.97 -19.54 -22.93
C LEU A 111 -12.18 -19.16 -23.81
N ASN A 112 -12.10 -18.09 -24.60
CA ASN A 112 -13.23 -17.68 -25.45
C ASN A 112 -13.25 -18.36 -26.83
N GLU A 113 -12.17 -18.98 -27.29
CA GLU A 113 -12.13 -19.55 -28.65
C GLU A 113 -12.58 -21.02 -28.69
N HIS A 114 -12.39 -21.76 -27.58
CA HIS A 114 -12.81 -23.16 -27.49
C HIS A 114 -14.32 -23.35 -27.25
N ASP A 115 -14.99 -22.41 -26.58
CA ASP A 115 -16.44 -22.48 -26.34
C ASP A 115 -17.29 -22.15 -27.59
N VAL A 116 -16.73 -21.42 -28.55
CA VAL A 116 -17.46 -21.01 -29.77
C VAL A 116 -17.45 -22.11 -30.85
N ARG A 117 -16.49 -23.04 -30.80
CA ARG A 117 -16.34 -24.09 -31.83
C ARG A 117 -17.10 -25.39 -31.55
N SER A 118 -17.83 -25.50 -30.44
CA SER A 118 -18.62 -26.71 -30.10
C SER A 118 -20.05 -26.73 -30.69
N TYR A 119 -20.41 -25.75 -31.53
CA TYR A 119 -21.72 -25.67 -32.20
C TYR A 119 -21.59 -25.52 -33.74
N GLY A 120 -20.54 -26.12 -34.32
CA GLY A 120 -20.32 -26.18 -35.77
C GLY A 120 -20.55 -27.57 -36.33
#